data_AF-A0A381EK48-F1
#
_entry.id   AF-A0A381EK48-F1
#
_cell.length_a   1.000
_cell.length_b   1.000
_cell.length_c   1.000
_cell.angle_alpha   90.00
_cell.angle_beta   90.00
_cell.angle_gamma   90.00
#
_symmetry.space_group_name_H-M   'P 1'
#
loop_
_entity.id
_entity.type
_entity.pdbx_description
1 polymer ?
#
loop_
_entity_poly.entity_id
_entity_poly.type
_entity_poly.pdbx_seq_one_letter_code
_entity_poly.pdbx_strand_id
1 'polypeptide(L)'
;MQFLLVLAFLTSVIFANGSKEFLKSYADSCEQQAGGIEYREYCICMAQSVLNRLSDEERALLNERAVTPSYAQKIQKLQAKILQLSLDEQIIYSCAD
;
A
#
# COMPACT_ATOMS: atom_id res chain seq x y z
N MET A 1 17.71 0.89 -11.96
CA MET A 1 17.49 -0.53 -11.60
C MET A 1 17.40 -0.76 -10.08
N GLN A 2 17.05 0.25 -9.25
CA GLN A 2 16.91 0.09 -7.79
C GLN A 2 15.44 0.14 -7.34
N PHE A 3 14.56 0.83 -8.08
CA PHE A 3 13.12 0.88 -7.85
C PHE A 3 12.38 -0.46 -8.05
N LEU A 4 12.99 -1.45 -8.71
CA LEU A 4 12.38 -2.75 -8.97
C LEU A 4 12.47 -3.74 -7.79
N LEU A 5 13.30 -3.45 -6.77
CA LEU A 5 13.41 -4.28 -5.56
C LEU A 5 12.37 -3.92 -4.48
N VAL A 6 11.67 -2.78 -4.65
CA VAL A 6 10.54 -2.35 -3.82
C VAL A 6 9.33 -3.29 -3.95
N LEU A 7 9.18 -3.94 -5.12
CA LEU A 7 8.06 -4.83 -5.44
C LEU A 7 8.02 -6.13 -4.63
N ALA A 8 9.15 -6.62 -4.12
CA ALA A 8 9.19 -7.92 -3.45
C ALA A 8 8.70 -7.87 -1.99
N PHE A 9 8.68 -6.69 -1.36
CA PHE A 9 8.31 -6.54 0.05
C PHE A 9 6.86 -6.11 0.27
N LEU A 10 6.19 -5.46 -0.70
CA LEU A 10 4.78 -5.11 -0.57
C LEU A 10 3.84 -6.33 -0.68
N THR A 11 4.31 -7.45 -1.23
CA THR A 11 3.51 -8.67 -1.37
C THR A 11 3.30 -9.41 -0.05
N SER A 12 4.18 -9.24 0.93
CA SER A 12 4.06 -9.84 2.27
C SER A 12 3.40 -8.92 3.31
N VAL A 13 3.29 -7.63 3.00
CA VAL A 13 2.91 -6.56 3.95
C VAL A 13 1.40 -6.24 3.93
N ILE A 14 0.67 -6.78 2.95
CA ILE A 14 -0.79 -6.60 2.80
C ILE A 14 -1.59 -7.65 3.61
N PHE A 15 -0.93 -8.65 4.18
CA PHE A 15 -1.61 -9.73 4.88
C PHE A 15 -1.48 -9.60 6.40
N ALA A 16 -2.47 -8.92 6.99
CA ALA A 16 -3.20 -9.33 8.19
C ALA A 16 -3.67 -8.08 8.95
N ASN A 17 -4.98 -8.01 9.20
CA ASN A 17 -5.67 -7.16 10.18
C ASN A 17 -6.31 -5.85 9.70
N GLY A 18 -6.47 -5.63 8.40
CA GLY A 18 -7.36 -4.58 7.90
C GLY A 18 -6.72 -3.27 7.50
N SER A 19 -7.57 -2.28 7.20
CA SER A 19 -7.15 -0.97 6.67
C SER A 19 -6.19 -0.21 7.59
N LYS A 20 -6.28 -0.38 8.91
CA LYS A 20 -5.36 0.25 9.88
C LYS A 20 -3.96 -0.33 9.78
N GLU A 21 -3.86 -1.65 9.72
CA GLU A 21 -2.59 -2.34 9.60
C GLU A 21 -2.00 -2.10 8.21
N PHE A 22 -2.81 -2.04 7.15
CA PHE A 22 -2.35 -1.57 5.84
C PHE A 22 -1.69 -0.19 5.92
N LEU A 23 -2.35 0.81 6.52
CA LEU A 23 -1.80 2.16 6.64
C LEU A 23 -0.46 2.16 7.37
N LYS A 24 -0.38 1.46 8.50
CA LYS A 24 0.85 1.36 9.28
C LYS A 24 1.96 0.69 8.48
N SER A 25 1.68 -0.49 7.95
CA SER A 25 2.59 -1.31 7.16
C SER A 25 3.12 -0.59 5.92
N TYR A 26 2.25 0.11 5.20
CA TYR A 26 2.61 0.93 4.05
C TYR A 26 3.52 2.08 4.48
N ALA A 27 3.12 2.84 5.50
CA ALA A 27 3.87 3.99 5.97
C ALA A 27 5.26 3.60 6.48
N ASP A 28 5.35 2.53 7.28
CA ASP A 28 6.61 1.99 7.80
C ASP A 28 7.53 1.54 6.64
N SER A 29 6.99 0.89 5.60
CA SER A 29 7.77 0.46 4.42
C SER A 29 8.25 1.65 3.59
N CYS A 30 7.39 2.66 3.41
CA CYS A 30 7.72 3.88 2.70
C CYS A 30 8.81 4.67 3.45
N GLU A 31 8.71 4.79 4.77
CA GLU A 31 9.67 5.48 5.62
C GLU A 31 11.07 4.85 5.50
N GLN A 32 11.14 3.51 5.57
CA GLN A 32 12.38 2.76 5.39
C GLN A 32 13.02 2.97 4.03
N GLN A 33 12.22 3.22 2.98
CA GLN A 33 12.72 3.45 1.63
C GLN A 33 13.08 4.91 1.35
N ALA A 34 12.32 5.85 1.92
CA ALA A 34 12.51 7.27 1.70
C ALA A 34 13.75 7.83 2.44
N GLY A 35 14.24 7.13 3.46
CA GLY A 35 15.52 7.42 4.10
C GLY A 35 15.44 7.82 5.56
N GLY A 36 14.29 7.69 6.22
CA GLY A 36 14.15 7.95 7.65
C GLY A 36 12.80 8.50 8.07
N ILE A 37 12.64 8.69 9.38
CA ILE A 37 11.41 9.13 10.05
C ILE A 37 10.91 10.52 9.59
N GLU A 38 11.79 11.34 9.02
CA GLU A 38 11.44 12.63 8.42
C GLU A 38 10.41 12.53 7.29
N TYR A 39 10.28 11.37 6.65
CA TYR A 39 9.29 11.11 5.61
C TYR A 39 7.98 10.50 6.14
N ARG A 40 7.82 10.37 7.46
CA ARG A 40 6.66 9.65 8.03
C ARG A 40 5.33 10.33 7.68
N GLU A 41 5.26 11.66 7.73
CA GLU A 41 4.05 12.40 7.37
C GLU A 41 3.70 12.22 5.89
N TYR A 42 4.69 12.36 5.00
CA TYR A 42 4.57 12.07 3.57
C TYR A 42 4.07 10.63 3.34
N CYS A 43 4.67 9.65 4.01
CA CYS A 43 4.33 8.24 3.86
C CYS A 43 2.93 7.89 4.38
N ILE A 44 2.47 8.55 5.46
CA ILE A 44 1.08 8.43 5.94
C ILE A 44 0.11 9.03 4.92
N CYS A 45 0.43 10.21 4.36
CA CYS A 45 -0.38 10.82 3.31
C CYS A 45 -0.49 9.91 2.08
N MET A 46 0.63 9.34 1.62
CA MET A 46 0.66 8.38 0.51
C MET A 46 -0.25 7.17 0.80
N ALA A 47 -0.14 6.58 1.98
CA ALA A 47 -0.96 5.43 2.38
C ALA A 47 -2.46 5.75 2.38
N GLN A 48 -2.84 6.92 2.90
CA GLN A 48 -4.23 7.39 2.93
C GLN A 48 -4.78 7.66 1.53
N SER A 49 -3.99 8.32 0.68
CA SER A 49 -4.37 8.64 -0.70
C SER A 49 -4.54 7.38 -1.55
N VAL A 50 -3.68 6.37 -1.37
CA VAL A 50 -3.86 5.04 -1.98
C VAL A 50 -5.16 4.41 -1.48
N LEU A 51 -5.39 4.37 -0.16
CA LEU A 51 -6.59 3.77 0.44
C LEU A 51 -7.90 4.44 -0.05
N ASN A 52 -7.88 5.76 -0.25
CA ASN A 52 -9.03 6.52 -0.73
C ASN A 52 -9.38 6.24 -2.21
N ARG A 53 -8.43 5.73 -2.99
CA ARG A 53 -8.63 5.34 -4.40
C ARG A 53 -9.01 3.86 -4.59
N LEU A 54 -9.08 3.11 -3.49
CA LEU A 54 -9.61 1.75 -3.49
C LEU A 54 -11.15 1.77 -3.39
N SER A 55 -11.80 0.85 -4.09
CA SER A 55 -13.24 0.62 -3.96
C SER A 55 -13.59 0.01 -2.59
N ASP A 56 -14.86 0.03 -2.22
CA ASP A 56 -15.32 -0.62 -0.98
C ASP A 56 -15.00 -2.12 -0.96
N GLU A 57 -15.16 -2.81 -2.10
CA GLU A 57 -14.79 -4.22 -2.24
C GLU A 57 -13.28 -4.43 -2.06
N GLU A 58 -12.45 -3.59 -2.64
CA GLU A 58 -10.99 -3.65 -2.50
C GLU A 58 -10.54 -3.37 -1.07
N ARG A 59 -11.19 -2.41 -0.40
CA ARG A 59 -10.94 -2.13 1.02
C ARG A 59 -11.40 -3.29 1.90
N ALA A 60 -12.49 -3.96 1.55
CA ALA A 60 -12.93 -5.16 2.27
C ALA A 60 -11.90 -6.28 2.18
N LEU A 61 -11.25 -6.46 1.03
CA LEU A 61 -10.17 -7.45 0.84
C LEU A 61 -8.95 -7.21 1.75
N LEU A 62 -8.69 -5.97 2.17
CA LEU A 62 -7.63 -5.67 3.15
C LEU A 62 -7.95 -6.22 4.55
N ASN A 63 -9.25 -6.38 4.88
CA ASN A 63 -9.72 -6.89 6.17
C ASN A 63 -9.86 -8.41 6.20
N GLU A 64 -9.70 -9.09 5.07
CA GLU A 64 -9.83 -10.54 4.98
C GLU A 64 -8.66 -11.23 5.69
N ARG A 65 -8.97 -12.00 6.73
CA ARG A 65 -7.98 -12.70 7.57
C ARG A 65 -7.43 -13.97 6.93
N ALA A 66 -8.11 -14.51 5.92
CA ALA A 66 -7.74 -15.76 5.27
C ALA A 66 -7.70 -15.60 3.75
N VAL A 67 -6.53 -15.85 3.17
CA VAL A 67 -6.37 -15.96 1.71
C VAL A 67 -6.96 -17.31 1.29
N THR A 68 -8.23 -17.30 0.91
CA THR A 68 -8.83 -18.45 0.23
C THR A 68 -8.38 -18.45 -1.24
N PRO A 69 -8.43 -19.59 -1.94
CA PRO A 69 -8.15 -19.64 -3.38
C PRO A 69 -9.05 -18.70 -4.20
N SER A 70 -10.29 -18.47 -3.76
CA SER A 70 -11.23 -17.55 -4.42
C SER A 70 -10.84 -16.07 -4.23
N TYR A 71 -10.14 -15.74 -3.13
CA TYR A 71 -9.63 -14.39 -2.89
C TYR A 71 -8.22 -14.18 -3.43
N ALA A 72 -7.41 -15.23 -3.62
CA ALA A 72 -6.02 -15.10 -4.07
C ALA A 72 -5.87 -14.24 -5.32
N GLN A 73 -6.69 -14.46 -6.36
CA GLN A 73 -6.66 -13.65 -7.57
C GLN A 73 -7.11 -12.20 -7.35
N LYS A 74 -8.12 -11.99 -6.51
CA LYS A 74 -8.62 -10.64 -6.19
C LYS A 74 -7.58 -9.85 -5.40
N ILE A 75 -6.90 -10.52 -4.47
CA ILE A 75 -5.84 -9.92 -3.69
C ILE A 75 -4.63 -9.61 -4.57
N GLN A 76 -4.23 -10.50 -5.48
CA GLN A 76 -3.15 -10.21 -6.42
C GLN A 76 -3.45 -8.99 -7.29
N LYS A 77 -4.70 -8.85 -7.76
CA LYS A 77 -5.15 -7.64 -8.49
C LYS A 77 -5.08 -6.39 -7.61
N LEU A 78 -5.49 -6.50 -6.35
CA LEU A 78 -5.41 -5.40 -5.39
C LEU A 78 -3.96 -4.98 -5.14
N GLN A 79 -3.04 -5.93 -4.96
CA GLN A 79 -1.61 -5.65 -4.79
C GLN A 79 -1.04 -4.90 -5.99
N ALA A 80 -1.37 -5.34 -7.21
CA ALA A 80 -0.95 -4.66 -8.44
C ALA A 80 -1.50 -3.24 -8.54
N LYS A 81 -2.77 -3.03 -8.14
CA LYS A 81 -3.39 -1.70 -8.13
C LYS A 81 -2.75 -0.78 -7.09
N ILE A 82 -2.52 -1.26 -5.87
CA ILE A 82 -1.84 -0.50 -4.82
C ILE A 82 -0.47 -0.05 -5.33
N LEU A 83 0.29 -0.95 -5.96
CA LEU A 83 1.58 -0.60 -6.55
C LEU A 83 1.46 0.47 -7.64
N GLN A 84 0.47 0.36 -8.54
CA GLN A 84 0.25 1.37 -9.57
C GLN A 84 -0.09 2.73 -8.96
N LEU A 85 -0.95 2.76 -7.93
CA LEU A 85 -1.31 3.97 -7.22
C LEU A 85 -0.10 4.58 -6.50
N SER A 86 0.77 3.78 -5.89
CA SER A 86 2.00 4.25 -5.25
C SER A 86 2.99 4.94 -6.21
N LEU A 87 2.85 4.71 -7.52
CA LEU A 87 3.65 5.31 -8.57
C LEU A 87 2.92 6.44 -9.31
N ASP A 88 1.68 6.73 -8.93
CA ASP A 88 0.87 7.78 -9.55
C ASP A 88 1.38 9.15 -9.09
N GLU A 89 1.85 9.95 -10.05
CA GLU A 89 2.36 11.30 -9.84
C GLU A 89 1.36 12.20 -9.10
N GLN A 90 0.06 12.06 -9.35
CA GLN A 90 -0.94 12.87 -8.65
C GLN A 90 -1.01 12.54 -7.16
N ILE A 91 -0.82 11.26 -6.78
CA ILE A 91 -0.73 10.90 -5.35
C ILE A 91 0.54 11.47 -4.75
N ILE A 92 1.66 11.25 -5.43
CA ILE A 92 2.99 11.69 -4.97
C ILE A 92 3.00 13.21 -4.73
N TYR A 93 2.56 14.00 -5.71
CA TYR A 93 2.56 15.45 -5.61
C TYR A 93 1.51 15.97 -4.62
N SER A 94 0.39 15.28 -4.42
CA SER A 94 -0.60 15.68 -3.41
C SER A 94 -0.11 15.57 -1.96
N CYS A 95 0.99 14.85 -1.74
CA CYS A 95 1.57 14.61 -0.42
C CYS A 95 2.91 15.30 -0.19
N ALA A 96 3.46 15.99 -1.21
CA ALA A 96 4.79 16.59 -1.18
C ALA A 96 4.80 18.08 -0.75
N ASP A 97 3.67 18.61 -0.29
CA ASP A 97 3.51 19.98 0.23
C ASP A 97 3.92 20.10 1.71
#